data_AF-A0A9P6F0M3-F1
#
_entry.id   AF-A0A9P6F0M3-F1
#
_cell.length_a   1.000
_cell.length_b   1.000
_cell.length_c   1.000
_cell.angle_alpha   90.00
_cell.angle_beta   90.00
_cell.angle_gamma   90.00
#
_symmetry.space_group_name_H-M   'P 1'
#
loop_
_entity.id
_entity.type
_entity.pdbx_description
1 polymer ?
#
loop_
_entity_poly.entity_id
_entity_poly.type
_entity_poly.pdbx_seq_one_letter_code
_entity_poly.pdbx_strand_id
1 'polypeptide(L)'
;MVGARLISHAGSLTNLSKYPASTVQILGAEKALFRALKTKGNTPKYGLIYHSSFIGRAGAKNKGRISRFVANKCSIASRIDCFSEVPTTKFGEAMKEQVEERLEFYESGATPSKNADTMKKVIEGLKDAAGEDIEEPKSSKKRKVEEESTPSKKSKKEKTEKSEDKKEKKEKKEKKEKKDKKEKK
;
A
#
# COMPACT_ATOMS: atom_id res chain seq x y z
N MET A 1 4.97 -19.22 13.59
CA MET A 1 6.42 -19.16 13.25
C MET A 1 6.79 -18.03 12.26
N VAL A 2 6.01 -17.78 11.19
CA VAL A 2 6.36 -16.76 10.17
C VAL A 2 6.44 -15.32 10.72
N GLY A 3 5.50 -14.92 11.59
CA GLY A 3 5.49 -13.57 12.18
C GLY A 3 6.77 -13.24 12.96
N ALA A 4 7.23 -14.15 13.81
CA ALA A 4 8.50 -13.98 14.54
C ALA A 4 9.70 -13.81 13.61
N ARG A 5 9.73 -14.54 12.48
CA ARG A 5 10.79 -14.42 11.48
C ARG A 5 10.77 -13.07 10.75
N LEU A 6 9.58 -12.51 10.48
CA LEU A 6 9.44 -11.17 9.91
C LEU A 6 9.95 -10.10 10.88
N ILE A 7 9.60 -10.19 12.17
CA ILE A 7 10.07 -9.27 13.21
C ILE A 7 11.59 -9.37 13.37
N SER A 8 12.12 -10.59 13.45
CA SER A 8 13.57 -10.84 13.58
C SER A 8 14.35 -10.26 12.40
N HIS A 9 13.87 -10.44 11.16
CA HIS A 9 14.54 -9.89 9.98
C HIS A 9 14.43 -8.37 9.88
N ALA A 10 13.33 -7.78 10.36
CA ALA A 10 13.19 -6.32 10.48
C ALA A 10 13.98 -5.73 11.66
N GLY A 11 14.48 -6.58 12.58
CA GLY A 11 15.19 -6.23 13.81
C GLY A 11 14.28 -5.88 14.98
N SER A 12 13.12 -5.26 14.74
CA SER A 12 12.13 -4.95 15.77
C SER A 12 10.72 -4.80 15.19
N LEU A 13 9.70 -4.89 16.05
CA LEU A 13 8.31 -4.64 15.67
C LEU A 13 8.11 -3.19 15.18
N THR A 14 8.79 -2.22 15.81
CA THR A 14 8.76 -0.81 15.41
C THR A 14 9.38 -0.56 14.03
N ASN A 15 10.40 -1.33 13.65
CA ASN A 15 10.96 -1.22 12.30
C ASN A 15 10.03 -1.89 11.27
N LEU A 16 9.44 -3.03 11.63
CA LEU A 16 8.47 -3.72 10.79
C LEU A 16 7.23 -2.85 10.51
N SER A 17 6.73 -2.10 11.50
CA SER A 17 5.56 -1.22 11.33
C SER A 17 5.83 -0.04 10.40
N LYS A 18 7.07 0.45 10.33
CA LYS A 18 7.53 1.50 9.41
C LYS A 18 7.70 1.00 7.98
N TYR A 19 7.93 -0.29 7.77
CA TYR A 19 8.08 -0.81 6.42
C TYR A 19 6.79 -0.69 5.59
N PRO A 20 6.88 -0.31 4.31
CA PRO A 20 5.74 -0.38 3.42
C PRO A 20 5.44 -1.84 3.07
N ALA A 21 4.18 -2.12 2.73
CA ALA A 21 3.74 -3.47 2.41
C ALA A 21 4.51 -4.11 1.23
N SER A 22 4.96 -3.29 0.27
CA SER A 22 5.80 -3.76 -0.83
C SER A 22 7.14 -4.32 -0.35
N THR A 23 7.73 -3.76 0.70
CA THR A 23 8.96 -4.27 1.32
C THR A 23 8.66 -5.53 2.12
N VAL A 24 7.57 -5.54 2.90
CA VAL A 24 7.14 -6.74 3.65
C VAL A 24 6.90 -7.94 2.73
N GLN A 25 6.36 -7.69 1.53
CA GLN A 25 6.14 -8.74 0.52
C GLN A 25 7.43 -9.47 0.12
N ILE A 26 8.52 -8.73 -0.06
CA ILE A 26 9.82 -9.23 -0.54
C ILE A 26 10.85 -9.41 0.58
N LEU A 27 10.46 -9.22 1.84
CA LEU A 27 11.37 -9.25 2.98
C LEU A 27 12.10 -10.60 3.02
N GLY A 28 13.43 -10.59 3.08
CA GLY A 28 14.32 -11.76 2.96
C GLY A 28 14.68 -12.20 1.52
N ALA A 29 14.09 -11.59 0.49
CA ALA A 29 14.42 -11.83 -0.92
C ALA A 29 15.12 -10.63 -1.59
N GLU A 30 15.63 -9.68 -0.80
CA GLU A 30 16.16 -8.41 -1.28
C GLU A 30 17.40 -8.62 -2.17
N LYS A 31 18.30 -9.52 -1.77
CA LYS A 31 19.49 -9.87 -2.58
C LYS A 31 19.12 -10.39 -3.96
N ALA A 32 18.08 -11.23 -4.05
CA ALA A 32 17.59 -11.77 -5.31
C ALA A 32 16.89 -10.69 -6.14
N LEU A 33 16.16 -9.78 -5.50
CA LEU A 33 15.54 -8.64 -6.16
C LEU A 33 16.58 -7.72 -6.78
N PHE A 34 17.59 -7.30 -6.02
CA PHE A 34 18.63 -6.40 -6.53
C PHE A 34 19.48 -7.05 -7.63
N ARG A 35 19.75 -8.35 -7.53
CA ARG A 35 20.39 -9.11 -8.61
C ARG A 35 19.55 -9.10 -9.88
N ALA A 36 18.26 -9.41 -9.77
CA ALA A 36 17.34 -9.41 -10.90
C ALA A 36 17.21 -8.03 -11.56
N LEU A 37 17.19 -6.95 -10.78
CA LEU A 37 17.18 -5.59 -11.31
C LEU A 37 18.46 -5.26 -12.10
N LYS A 38 19.63 -5.73 -11.62
CA LYS A 38 20.92 -5.51 -12.29
C LYS A 38 21.04 -6.32 -13.59
N THR A 39 20.58 -7.56 -13.59
CA THR A 39 20.67 -8.48 -14.74
C THR A 39 19.44 -8.43 -15.65
N LYS A 40 18.46 -7.56 -15.36
CA LYS A 40 17.14 -7.53 -16.01
C LYS A 40 16.44 -8.91 -16.04
N GLY A 41 16.65 -9.70 -14.99
CA GLY A 41 16.03 -11.02 -14.82
C GLY A 41 14.66 -10.96 -14.14
N ASN A 42 14.08 -12.13 -13.90
CA ASN A 42 12.81 -12.26 -13.19
C ASN A 42 12.96 -11.85 -11.72
N THR A 43 12.15 -10.89 -11.28
CA THR A 43 12.13 -10.44 -9.88
C THR A 43 11.35 -11.41 -8.99
N PRO A 44 11.80 -11.63 -7.75
CA PRO A 44 11.05 -12.44 -6.78
C PRO A 44 9.73 -11.76 -6.44
N LYS A 45 8.65 -12.55 -6.34
CA LYS A 45 7.30 -12.06 -6.02
C LYS A 45 6.96 -12.14 -4.53
N TYR A 46 7.76 -12.86 -3.75
CA TYR A 46 7.56 -13.13 -2.34
C TYR A 46 8.90 -13.38 -1.65
N GLY A 47 9.00 -13.03 -0.37
CA GLY A 47 10.13 -13.34 0.50
C GLY A 47 9.73 -14.35 1.59
N LEU A 48 10.09 -14.04 2.84
CA LEU A 48 9.80 -14.84 4.03
C LEU A 48 8.32 -15.15 4.22
N ILE A 49 7.44 -14.26 3.72
CA ILE A 49 5.99 -14.42 3.79
C ILE A 49 5.49 -15.66 3.02
N TYR A 50 6.27 -16.20 2.07
CA TYR A 50 5.91 -17.37 1.27
C TYR A 50 5.58 -18.61 2.11
N HIS A 51 6.21 -18.75 3.27
CA HIS A 51 5.98 -19.87 4.19
C HIS A 51 4.66 -19.75 5.00
N SER A 52 3.85 -18.72 4.71
CA SER A 52 2.49 -18.60 5.20
C SER A 52 1.59 -19.71 4.62
N SER A 53 0.78 -20.33 5.48
CA SER A 53 -0.22 -21.32 5.05
C SER A 53 -1.21 -20.74 4.02
N PHE A 54 -1.55 -19.45 4.11
CA PHE A 54 -2.43 -18.77 3.16
C PHE A 54 -1.85 -18.76 1.73
N ILE A 55 -0.53 -18.61 1.59
CA ILE A 55 0.14 -18.59 0.28
C ILE A 55 0.40 -20.01 -0.22
N GLY A 56 0.69 -20.94 0.70
CA GLY A 56 0.86 -22.36 0.38
C GLY A 56 -0.38 -22.98 -0.24
N ARG A 57 -1.57 -22.65 0.28
CA ARG A 57 -2.88 -23.13 -0.22
C ARG A 57 -3.25 -22.53 -1.58
N ALA A 58 -2.84 -21.30 -1.87
CA ALA A 58 -3.20 -20.62 -3.11
C ALA A 58 -2.59 -21.30 -4.36
N GLY A 59 -3.40 -21.41 -5.42
CA GLY A 59 -2.95 -21.89 -6.72
C GLY A 59 -1.75 -21.10 -7.28
N ALA A 60 -0.86 -21.78 -8.02
CA ALA A 60 0.43 -21.23 -8.46
C ALA A 60 0.33 -19.87 -9.19
N LYS A 61 -0.72 -19.67 -9.99
CA LYS A 61 -0.98 -18.40 -10.72
C LYS A 61 -1.34 -17.26 -9.77
N ASN A 62 -2.01 -17.55 -8.65
CA ASN A 62 -2.53 -16.57 -7.70
C ASN A 62 -1.58 -16.29 -6.53
N LYS A 63 -0.53 -17.09 -6.33
CA LYS A 63 0.46 -16.94 -5.25
C LYS A 63 1.04 -15.52 -5.13
N GLY A 64 1.35 -14.88 -6.26
CA GLY A 64 1.85 -13.49 -6.24
C GLY A 64 0.78 -12.46 -5.83
N ARG A 65 -0.48 -12.68 -6.20
CA ARG A 65 -1.60 -11.78 -5.88
C ARG A 65 -1.97 -11.88 -4.40
N ILE A 66 -2.08 -13.10 -3.89
CA ILE A 66 -2.37 -13.34 -2.47
C ILE A 66 -1.19 -12.88 -1.60
N SER A 67 0.06 -13.09 -2.03
CA SER A 67 1.24 -12.60 -1.29
C SER A 67 1.21 -11.09 -1.06
N ARG A 68 0.86 -10.32 -2.09
CA ARG A 68 0.66 -8.87 -1.96
C ARG A 68 -0.47 -8.53 -0.98
N PHE A 69 -1.59 -9.25 -1.06
CA PHE A 69 -2.73 -9.01 -0.18
C PHE A 69 -2.39 -9.29 1.30
N VAL A 70 -1.74 -10.42 1.58
CA VAL A 70 -1.29 -10.79 2.92
C VAL A 70 -0.26 -9.79 3.43
N ALA A 71 0.69 -9.34 2.60
CA ALA A 71 1.67 -8.32 2.99
C ALA A 71 1.01 -6.98 3.38
N ASN A 72 -0.04 -6.57 2.65
CA ASN A 72 -0.82 -5.38 3.00
C ASN A 72 -1.51 -5.53 4.36
N LYS A 73 -2.19 -6.66 4.61
CA LYS A 73 -2.86 -6.93 5.89
C LYS A 73 -1.86 -7.02 7.04
N CYS A 74 -0.75 -7.71 6.83
CA CYS A 74 0.33 -7.81 7.80
C CYS A 74 0.91 -6.43 8.15
N SER A 75 1.14 -5.56 7.15
CA SER A 75 1.68 -4.22 7.41
C SER A 75 0.72 -3.35 8.22
N ILE A 76 -0.60 -3.47 8.01
CA ILE A 76 -1.59 -2.78 8.82
C ILE A 76 -1.64 -3.37 10.23
N ALA A 77 -1.71 -4.70 10.37
CA ALA A 77 -1.72 -5.39 11.65
C ALA A 77 -0.48 -5.04 12.49
N SER A 78 0.72 -5.09 11.90
CA SER A 78 1.97 -4.72 12.60
C SER A 78 2.00 -3.27 13.06
N ARG A 79 1.26 -2.35 12.42
CA ARG A 79 1.12 -0.96 12.88
C ARG A 79 0.15 -0.85 14.04
N ILE A 80 -0.98 -1.55 13.96
CA ILE A 80 -1.94 -1.61 15.07
C ILE A 80 -1.24 -2.19 16.30
N ASP A 81 -0.58 -3.33 16.17
CA ASP A 81 0.11 -3.99 17.29
C ASP A 81 1.26 -3.15 17.89
N CYS A 82 1.93 -2.32 17.07
CA CYS A 82 3.04 -1.49 17.53
C CYS A 82 2.60 -0.19 18.20
N PHE A 83 1.46 0.39 17.78
CA PHE A 83 1.01 1.72 18.21
C PHE A 83 -0.28 1.70 19.03
N SER A 84 -0.88 0.52 19.24
CA SER A 84 -2.03 0.37 20.13
C SER A 84 -1.56 0.25 21.57
N GLU A 85 -2.16 1.03 22.46
CA GLU A 85 -1.88 0.99 23.90
C GLU A 85 -2.49 -0.27 24.55
N VAL A 86 -3.65 -0.70 24.06
CA VAL A 86 -4.35 -1.91 24.50
C VAL A 86 -4.39 -2.92 23.35
N PRO A 87 -3.57 -3.98 23.38
CA PRO A 87 -3.56 -4.97 22.31
C PRO A 87 -4.90 -5.71 22.26
N THR A 88 -5.49 -5.78 21.07
CA THR A 88 -6.78 -6.45 20.83
C THR A 88 -6.66 -7.48 19.72
N THR A 89 -7.28 -8.65 19.91
CA THR A 89 -7.23 -9.75 18.92
C THR A 89 -8.22 -9.57 17.77
N LYS A 90 -9.30 -8.81 17.99
CA LYS A 90 -10.43 -8.65 17.05
C LYS A 90 -9.99 -8.13 15.67
N PHE A 91 -9.02 -7.20 15.61
CA PHE A 91 -8.50 -6.72 14.33
C PHE A 91 -7.76 -7.81 13.55
N GLY A 92 -6.97 -8.64 14.23
CA GLY A 92 -6.24 -9.73 13.62
C GLY A 92 -7.17 -10.81 13.06
N GLU A 93 -8.22 -11.15 13.80
CA GLU A 93 -9.24 -12.12 13.39
C GLU A 93 -10.00 -11.64 12.15
N ALA A 94 -10.48 -10.39 12.14
CA ALA A 94 -11.16 -9.82 10.98
C ALA A 94 -10.27 -9.74 9.74
N MET A 95 -9.00 -9.38 9.90
CA MET A 95 -8.06 -9.35 8.77
C MET A 95 -7.71 -10.76 8.27
N LYS A 96 -7.70 -11.76 9.16
CA LYS A 96 -7.50 -13.17 8.79
C LYS A 96 -8.69 -13.66 7.96
N GLU A 97 -9.91 -13.42 8.40
CA GLU A 97 -11.14 -13.78 7.69
C GLU A 97 -11.15 -13.18 6.27
N GLN A 98 -10.79 -11.90 6.12
CA GLN A 98 -10.67 -11.26 4.81
C GLN A 98 -9.62 -11.91 3.89
N VAL A 99 -8.54 -12.48 4.44
CA VAL A 99 -7.56 -13.23 3.65
C VAL A 99 -8.14 -14.57 3.20
N GLU A 100 -8.97 -15.20 4.04
CA GLU A 100 -9.66 -16.44 3.73
C GLU A 100 -10.75 -16.23 2.68
N GLU A 101 -11.62 -15.23 2.83
CA GLU A 101 -12.59 -14.82 1.81
C GLU A 101 -11.90 -14.51 0.47
N ARG A 102 -10.72 -13.87 0.52
CA ARG A 102 -9.95 -13.55 -0.69
C ARG A 102 -9.35 -14.80 -1.34
N LEU A 103 -9.01 -15.82 -0.56
CA LEU A 103 -8.55 -17.10 -1.07
C LEU A 103 -9.72 -17.83 -1.74
N GLU A 104 -10.87 -17.88 -1.10
CA GLU A 104 -12.10 -18.45 -1.65
C GLU A 104 -12.52 -17.72 -2.93
N PHE A 105 -12.43 -16.39 -3.00
CA PHE A 105 -12.67 -15.65 -4.24
C PHE A 105 -11.83 -16.16 -5.42
N TYR A 106 -10.60 -16.61 -5.18
CA TYR A 106 -9.74 -17.16 -6.22
C TYR A 106 -10.08 -18.61 -6.59
N GLU A 107 -10.87 -19.31 -5.79
CA GLU A 107 -11.30 -20.69 -6.01
C GLU A 107 -12.74 -20.75 -6.56
N SER A 108 -13.69 -20.07 -5.90
CA SER A 108 -15.13 -20.09 -6.18
C SER A 108 -15.65 -18.85 -6.92
N GLY A 109 -14.89 -17.74 -6.90
CA GLY A 109 -15.33 -16.46 -7.48
C GLY A 109 -16.25 -15.62 -6.59
N ALA A 110 -16.55 -16.06 -5.36
CA ALA A 110 -17.39 -15.32 -4.41
C ALA A 110 -16.78 -13.96 -4.03
N THR A 111 -17.53 -12.86 -4.16
CA THR A 111 -17.01 -11.51 -3.92
C THR A 111 -16.66 -11.30 -2.45
N PRO A 112 -15.41 -10.96 -2.11
CA PRO A 112 -15.00 -10.77 -0.72
C PRO A 112 -15.58 -9.47 -0.15
N SER A 113 -15.68 -9.41 1.17
CA SER A 113 -16.16 -8.23 1.89
C SER A 113 -15.26 -7.02 1.68
N LYS A 114 -15.85 -5.82 1.75
CA LYS A 114 -15.10 -4.57 1.63
C LYS A 114 -14.36 -4.30 2.94
N ASN A 115 -13.07 -3.97 2.81
CA ASN A 115 -12.24 -3.69 3.98
C ASN A 115 -12.79 -2.58 4.90
N ALA A 116 -13.37 -1.54 4.32
CA ALA A 116 -13.93 -0.44 5.10
C ALA A 116 -15.05 -0.91 6.03
N ASP A 117 -15.88 -1.83 5.57
CA ASP A 117 -17.06 -2.28 6.30
C ASP A 117 -16.67 -3.26 7.41
N THR A 118 -15.76 -4.20 7.14
CA THR A 118 -15.22 -5.09 8.17
C THR A 118 -14.50 -4.31 9.27
N MET A 119 -13.69 -3.31 8.93
CA MET A 119 -12.93 -2.55 9.93
C MET A 119 -13.85 -1.67 10.78
N LYS A 120 -14.93 -1.11 10.22
CA LYS A 120 -15.95 -0.38 10.98
C LYS A 120 -16.63 -1.29 12.01
N LYS A 121 -17.05 -2.49 11.61
CA LYS A 121 -17.67 -3.48 12.51
C LYS A 121 -16.75 -3.85 13.67
N VAL A 122 -15.45 -4.00 13.43
CA VAL A 122 -14.48 -4.29 14.50
C VAL A 122 -14.35 -3.12 15.48
N ILE A 123 -14.32 -1.89 14.98
CA ILE A 123 -14.25 -0.69 15.82
C ILE A 123 -15.52 -0.54 16.65
N GLU A 124 -16.69 -0.73 16.05
CA GLU A 124 -18.00 -0.69 16.74
C GLU A 124 -18.06 -1.76 17.84
N GLY A 125 -17.75 -3.02 17.51
CA GLY A 125 -17.73 -4.10 18.49
C GLY A 125 -16.62 -4.00 19.55
N LEU A 126 -15.64 -3.10 19.38
CA LEU A 126 -14.67 -2.73 20.42
C LEU A 126 -15.21 -1.62 21.33
N LYS A 127 -15.93 -0.63 20.76
CA LYS A 127 -16.62 0.42 21.54
C LYS A 127 -17.71 -0.18 22.43
N ASP A 128 -18.50 -1.12 21.91
CA ASP A 128 -19.57 -1.78 22.67
C ASP A 128 -19.03 -2.64 23.83
N ALA A 129 -17.83 -3.18 23.68
CA ALA A 129 -17.17 -4.01 24.69
C ALA A 129 -16.38 -3.19 25.73
N ALA A 130 -16.03 -1.94 25.42
CA ALA A 130 -15.22 -1.08 26.28
C ALA A 130 -16.04 -0.18 27.21
N GLY A 131 -17.35 -0.03 27.00
CA GLY A 131 -18.22 0.80 27.84
C GLY A 131 -17.72 2.24 27.96
N GLU A 132 -18.09 3.10 27.01
CA GLU A 132 -17.81 4.55 27.00
C GLU A 132 -16.34 4.91 27.30
N ASP A 133 -15.48 4.89 26.26
CA ASP A 133 -14.38 5.86 26.04
C ASP A 133 -13.32 5.29 25.07
N ILE A 134 -13.60 5.38 23.77
CA ILE A 134 -12.54 5.46 22.76
C ILE A 134 -12.91 6.61 21.83
N GLU A 135 -12.29 7.77 22.06
CA GLU A 135 -12.39 8.95 21.19
C GLU A 135 -12.15 8.56 19.74
N GLU A 136 -13.06 8.97 18.86
CA GLU A 136 -12.83 8.90 17.42
C GLU A 136 -11.60 9.73 17.04
N PRO A 137 -10.67 9.23 16.20
CA PRO A 137 -9.69 10.11 15.59
C PRO A 137 -10.44 11.05 14.65
N LYS A 138 -10.66 12.29 15.11
CA LYS A 138 -11.26 13.36 14.32
C LYS A 138 -10.55 13.44 12.97
N SER A 139 -11.34 13.28 11.91
CA SER A 139 -10.93 13.61 10.55
C SER A 139 -10.35 15.01 10.53
N SER A 140 -9.05 15.15 10.23
CA SER A 140 -8.43 16.44 9.99
C SER A 140 -8.91 16.99 8.65
N LYS A 141 -10.06 17.67 8.74
CA LYS A 141 -10.61 18.60 7.78
C LYS A 141 -9.52 19.65 7.47
N LYS A 142 -9.04 19.63 6.24
CA LYS A 142 -8.71 20.82 5.41
C LYS A 142 -8.27 22.05 6.24
N ARG A 143 -6.96 22.21 6.49
CA ARG A 143 -6.41 23.51 6.92
C ARG A 143 -6.60 24.52 5.80
N LYS A 144 -7.65 25.34 5.89
CA LYS A 144 -7.68 26.70 5.35
C LYS A 144 -6.67 27.50 6.17
N VAL A 145 -5.67 28.03 5.49
CA VAL A 145 -4.73 29.02 6.03
C VAL A 145 -5.37 30.38 5.75
N GLU A 146 -5.68 31.14 6.79
CA GLU A 146 -5.91 32.59 6.70
C GLU A 146 -4.57 33.32 6.88
N GLU A 147 -4.33 34.30 6.00
CA GLU A 147 -3.24 35.29 6.00
C GLU A 147 -3.31 36.16 7.28
N GLU A 148 -2.22 36.50 7.94
CA GLU A 148 -1.22 37.56 7.63
C GLU A 148 0.10 37.20 8.38
N SER A 149 1.34 37.43 7.96
CA SER A 149 1.96 38.42 7.06
C SER A 149 3.29 37.87 6.47
N THR A 150 3.51 38.11 5.17
CA THR A 150 4.67 37.81 4.29
C THR A 150 6.02 38.44 4.71
N PRO A 151 7.23 38.06 4.20
CA PRO A 151 7.52 37.68 2.80
C PRO A 151 8.66 36.66 2.50
N SER A 152 8.38 35.59 1.75
CA SER A 152 9.38 34.92 0.88
C SER A 152 8.74 34.13 -0.29
N LYS A 153 7.82 34.77 -1.02
CA LYS A 153 7.31 34.27 -2.32
C LYS A 153 8.08 34.92 -3.47
N LYS A 154 9.16 34.28 -3.97
CA LYS A 154 9.73 34.63 -5.29
C LYS A 154 10.33 33.48 -6.12
N SER A 155 10.32 32.22 -5.67
CA SER A 155 11.05 31.14 -6.37
C SER A 155 10.22 29.93 -6.87
N LYS A 156 8.90 29.86 -6.62
CA LYS A 156 8.10 28.66 -6.95
C LYS A 156 6.96 28.85 -7.96
N LYS A 157 6.63 30.08 -8.35
CA LYS A 157 5.52 30.37 -9.29
C LYS A 157 5.94 30.34 -10.77
N GLU A 158 7.21 30.61 -11.09
CA GLU A 158 7.72 30.54 -12.48
C GLU A 158 7.89 29.11 -13.03
N LYS A 159 7.96 28.07 -12.19
CA LYS A 159 8.23 26.70 -12.67
C LYS A 159 7.00 25.98 -13.24
N THR A 160 5.80 26.34 -12.80
CA THR A 160 4.55 25.67 -13.21
C THR A 160 4.03 26.20 -14.54
N GLU A 161 4.01 27.52 -14.75
CA GLU A 161 3.54 28.12 -16.02
C GLU A 161 4.48 27.77 -17.20
N LYS A 162 5.80 27.68 -16.94
CA LYS A 162 6.79 27.32 -17.97
C LYS A 162 6.72 25.85 -18.42
N SER A 163 6.03 24.99 -17.66
CA SER A 163 5.88 23.56 -17.96
C SER A 163 4.66 23.25 -18.83
N GLU A 164 3.59 24.04 -18.70
CA GLU A 164 2.38 23.90 -19.52
C GLU A 164 2.57 24.52 -20.91
N ASP A 165 3.20 25.70 -21.00
CA ASP A 165 3.46 26.38 -22.28
C ASP A 165 4.45 25.57 -23.18
N LYS A 166 5.43 24.89 -22.56
CA LYS A 166 6.35 23.98 -23.29
C LYS A 166 5.67 22.72 -23.82
N LYS A 167 4.58 22.27 -23.20
CA LYS A 167 3.86 21.06 -23.62
C LYS A 167 2.93 21.37 -24.80
N GLU A 168 2.25 22.52 -24.78
CA GLU A 168 1.43 22.98 -25.90
C GLU A 168 2.25 23.35 -27.14
N LYS A 169 3.43 23.99 -26.98
CA LYS A 169 4.30 24.31 -28.13
C LYS A 169 4.88 23.08 -28.82
N LYS A 170 5.11 21.99 -28.08
CA LYS A 170 5.65 20.73 -28.64
C LYS A 170 4.61 19.95 -29.43
N GLU A 171 3.36 19.94 -28.97
CA GLU A 171 2.25 19.30 -29.70
C GLU A 171 1.84 20.06 -30.98
N LYS A 172 1.90 21.41 -30.97
CA LYS A 172 1.66 22.20 -32.19
C LYS A 172 2.77 22.02 -33.24
N LYS A 173 4.03 21.81 -32.85
CA LYS A 173 5.15 21.62 -33.78
C LYS A 173 5.13 20.24 -34.45
N GLU A 174 4.78 19.18 -33.71
CA GLU A 174 4.63 17.82 -34.30
C GLU A 174 3.42 17.70 -35.24
N LYS A 175 2.34 18.45 -35.00
CA LYS A 175 1.19 18.50 -35.93
C LYS A 175 1.51 19.26 -37.23
N LYS A 176 2.39 20.27 -37.21
CA LYS A 176 2.76 21.04 -38.39
C LYS A 176 3.72 20.25 -39.30
N GLU A 177 4.73 19.58 -38.74
CA GLU A 177 5.66 18.73 -39.50
C GLU A 177 5.00 17.49 -40.13
N LYS A 178 3.95 16.94 -39.49
CA LYS A 178 3.16 15.84 -40.10
C LYS A 178 2.26 16.30 -41.25
N LYS A 179 1.88 17.58 -41.28
CA LYS A 179 1.08 18.15 -42.37
C LYS A 179 1.96 18.49 -43.57
N ASP A 180 3.13 19.07 -43.35
CA ASP A 180 4.10 19.43 -44.41
C ASP A 180 4.73 18.18 -45.09
N LYS A 181 4.86 17.05 -44.38
CA LYS A 181 5.31 15.77 -44.99
C LYS A 181 4.25 15.08 -45.86
N LYS A 182 2.98 15.47 -45.74
CA LYS A 182 1.88 14.87 -46.51
C LYS A 182 1.58 15.62 -47.80
N GLU A 183 2.03 16.86 -47.94
CA GLU A 183 1.90 17.69 -49.16
C GLU A 183 3.11 17.62 -50.09
N LYS A 184 4.20 16.95 -49.69
CA LYS A 184 5.44 16.78 -50.49
C LYS A 184 5.65 15.37 -51.06
N LYS A 185 4.60 14.55 -51.11
CA LYS A 185 4.63 13.21 -51.72
C LYS A 185 3.53 13.07 -52.76
#